data_AF-A0A3N0B2E1-F1
#
_entry.id   AF-A0A3N0B2E1-F1
#
_cell.length_a   1.000
_cell.length_b   1.000
_cell.length_c   1.000
_cell.angle_alpha   90.00
_cell.angle_beta   90.00
_cell.angle_gamma   90.00
#
_symmetry.space_group_name_H-M   'P 1'
#
loop_
_entity.id
_entity.type
_entity.pdbx_description
1 polymer ?
#
loop_
_entity_poly.entity_id
_entity_poly.type
_entity_poly.pdbx_seq_one_letter_code
_entity_poly.pdbx_strand_id
1 'polypeptide(L)'
;MEHIEGVSRDASGRASASLKNAASWRSKTGAAAKRIAKILVQLVLLLGVYAAGCALASVLPITLPGNIVGMVLLLALLGTGLLKTRHVGDACTCLIDNMSLFFIPAGVAIMGCVSLLEGNVAKFALVCVATTVLVFLATSGTVVFVSRLMDRWEKR
;
A
#
# COMPACT_ATOMS: atom_id res chain seq x y z
N MET A 1 34.64 56.20 2.88
CA MET A 1 33.87 55.99 1.63
C MET A 1 33.76 54.50 1.26
N GLU A 2 34.73 53.65 1.63
CA GLU A 2 34.68 52.18 1.39
C GLU A 2 33.55 51.42 2.11
N HIS A 3 33.07 51.95 3.25
CA HIS A 3 32.07 51.27 4.10
C HIS A 3 30.63 51.26 3.52
N ILE A 4 30.35 52.00 2.43
CA ILE A 4 29.03 52.06 1.78
C ILE A 4 28.96 51.17 0.52
N GLU A 5 30.08 50.99 -0.20
CA GLU A 5 30.14 50.06 -1.35
C GLU A 5 30.06 48.59 -0.92
N GLY A 6 30.65 48.28 0.24
CA GLY A 6 30.63 46.94 0.84
C GLY A 6 29.31 46.53 1.50
N VAL A 7 28.27 47.39 1.50
CA VAL A 7 26.88 47.10 1.92
C VAL A 7 25.95 46.94 0.70
N SER A 8 26.30 47.57 -0.43
CA SER A 8 25.52 47.50 -1.67
C SER A 8 25.76 46.19 -2.44
N ARG A 9 26.99 45.64 -2.39
CA ARG A 9 27.36 44.38 -3.08
C ARG A 9 26.68 43.14 -2.48
N ASP A 10 26.53 43.10 -1.17
CA ASP A 10 25.91 42.06 -0.34
C ASP A 10 24.37 42.20 -0.24
N ALA A 11 23.82 43.40 -0.45
CA ALA A 11 22.39 43.58 -0.72
C ALA A 11 22.00 42.99 -2.10
N SER A 12 22.79 43.26 -3.14
CA SER A 12 22.59 42.71 -4.49
C SER A 12 22.73 41.17 -4.54
N GLY A 13 23.70 40.61 -3.81
CA GLY A 13 23.88 39.16 -3.68
C GLY A 13 22.69 38.44 -3.02
N ARG A 14 22.13 39.02 -1.94
CA ARG A 14 20.94 38.48 -1.26
C ARG A 14 19.68 38.59 -2.12
N ALA A 15 19.51 39.67 -2.89
CA ALA A 15 18.39 39.84 -3.80
C ALA A 15 18.40 38.79 -4.93
N SER A 16 19.57 38.51 -5.52
CA SER A 16 19.73 37.50 -6.58
C SER A 16 19.49 36.07 -6.08
N ALA A 17 19.89 35.76 -4.83
CA ALA A 17 19.62 34.46 -4.21
C ALA A 17 18.12 34.23 -3.93
N SER A 18 17.39 35.28 -3.53
CA SER A 18 15.95 35.19 -3.24
C SER A 18 15.10 34.92 -4.49
N LEU A 19 15.45 35.56 -5.62
CA LEU A 19 14.77 35.34 -6.91
C LEU A 19 14.98 33.93 -7.47
N LYS A 20 16.18 33.37 -7.32
CA LYS A 20 16.48 31.99 -7.74
C LYS A 20 15.69 30.98 -6.91
N ASN A 21 15.60 31.18 -5.59
CA ASN A 21 14.82 30.32 -4.72
C ASN A 21 13.33 30.38 -5.08
N ALA A 22 12.74 31.57 -5.20
CA ALA A 22 11.34 31.77 -5.59
C ALA A 22 10.98 31.12 -6.94
N ALA A 23 11.86 31.21 -7.94
CA ALA A 23 11.70 30.54 -9.23
C ALA A 23 11.76 28.99 -9.12
N SER A 24 12.59 28.47 -8.21
CA SER A 24 12.73 27.01 -8.00
C SER A 24 11.51 26.36 -7.31
N TRP A 25 10.74 27.13 -6.52
CA TRP A 25 9.54 26.61 -5.84
C TRP A 25 8.37 26.36 -6.82
N ARG A 26 8.27 27.16 -7.89
CA ARG A 26 7.15 27.07 -8.86
C ARG A 26 7.23 25.85 -9.77
N SER A 27 8.42 25.30 -10.02
CA SER A 27 8.58 24.07 -10.81
C SER A 27 8.36 22.80 -9.98
N LYS A 28 8.66 22.83 -8.67
CA LYS A 28 8.46 21.70 -7.75
C LYS A 28 6.97 21.39 -7.51
N THR A 29 6.11 22.40 -7.47
CA THR A 29 4.65 22.22 -7.28
C THR A 29 3.98 21.49 -8.45
N GLY A 30 4.33 21.80 -9.70
CA GLY A 30 3.77 21.10 -10.87
C GLY A 30 4.21 19.64 -10.97
N ALA A 31 5.46 19.34 -10.59
CA ALA A 31 5.98 17.98 -10.57
C ALA A 31 5.34 17.11 -9.48
N ALA A 32 5.07 17.68 -8.29
CA ALA A 32 4.38 16.98 -7.21
C ALA A 32 2.92 16.65 -7.58
N ALA A 33 2.18 17.62 -8.13
CA ALA A 33 0.80 17.40 -8.58
C ALA A 33 0.70 16.30 -9.65
N LYS A 34 1.64 16.25 -10.60
CA LYS A 34 1.68 15.19 -11.63
C LYS A 34 1.92 13.79 -11.04
N ARG A 35 2.69 13.68 -9.95
CA ARG A 35 2.90 12.40 -9.23
C ARG A 35 1.63 11.97 -8.49
N ILE A 36 0.97 12.89 -7.79
CA ILE A 36 -0.29 12.61 -7.09
C ILE A 36 -1.37 12.17 -8.08
N ALA A 37 -1.50 12.87 -9.21
CA ALA A 37 -2.44 12.49 -10.27
C ALA A 37 -2.16 11.08 -10.82
N LYS A 38 -0.88 10.71 -10.99
CA LYS A 38 -0.52 9.34 -11.34
C LYS A 38 -0.97 8.35 -10.27
N ILE A 39 -0.64 8.58 -9.01
CA ILE A 39 -1.02 7.69 -7.89
C ILE A 39 -2.54 7.50 -7.82
N LEU A 40 -3.33 8.57 -8.02
CA LEU A 40 -4.79 8.47 -8.05
C LEU A 40 -5.29 7.58 -9.19
N VAL A 41 -4.75 7.73 -10.41
CA VAL A 41 -5.10 6.86 -11.55
C VAL A 41 -4.74 5.40 -11.26
N GLN A 42 -3.58 5.17 -10.66
CA GLN A 42 -3.15 3.82 -10.27
C GLN A 42 -4.05 3.21 -9.20
N LEU A 43 -4.52 4.01 -8.22
CA LEU A 43 -5.46 3.58 -7.20
C LEU A 43 -6.83 3.23 -7.80
N VAL A 44 -7.34 4.05 -8.72
CA VAL A 44 -8.59 3.76 -9.45
C VAL A 44 -8.45 2.47 -10.26
N LEU A 45 -7.28 2.22 -10.85
CA LEU A 45 -7.02 0.97 -11.56
C LEU A 45 -7.02 -0.24 -10.62
N LEU A 46 -6.44 -0.13 -9.42
CA LEU A 46 -6.48 -1.17 -8.39
C LEU A 46 -7.93 -1.45 -7.94
N LEU A 47 -8.72 -0.40 -7.70
CA LEU A 47 -10.13 -0.52 -7.37
C LEU A 47 -10.95 -1.12 -8.52
N GLY A 48 -10.61 -0.80 -9.77
CA GLY A 48 -11.23 -1.38 -10.96
C GLY A 48 -10.99 -2.89 -11.06
N VAL A 49 -9.76 -3.34 -10.80
CA VAL A 49 -9.44 -4.78 -10.76
C VAL A 49 -10.17 -5.47 -9.61
N TYR A 50 -10.24 -4.84 -8.43
CA TYR A 50 -11.02 -5.37 -7.31
C TYR A 50 -12.52 -5.49 -7.64
N ALA A 51 -13.10 -4.46 -8.26
CA ALA A 51 -14.49 -4.47 -8.71
C ALA A 51 -14.74 -5.57 -9.75
N ALA A 52 -13.83 -5.75 -10.70
CA ALA A 52 -13.88 -6.86 -11.65
C ALA A 52 -13.78 -8.23 -10.96
N GLY A 53 -12.93 -8.36 -9.93
CA GLY A 53 -12.84 -9.56 -9.10
C GLY A 53 -14.14 -9.86 -8.34
N CYS A 54 -14.80 -8.84 -7.78
CA CYS A 54 -16.12 -8.98 -7.15
C CYS A 54 -17.21 -9.35 -8.16
N ALA A 55 -17.23 -8.72 -9.34
CA ALA A 55 -18.17 -9.06 -10.40
C ALA A 55 -17.97 -10.51 -10.86
N LEU A 56 -16.72 -10.92 -11.06
CA LEU A 56 -16.39 -12.30 -11.41
C LEU A 56 -16.77 -13.29 -10.31
N ALA A 57 -16.53 -12.93 -9.04
CA ALA A 57 -16.96 -13.73 -7.89
C ALA A 57 -18.49 -13.86 -7.80
N SER A 58 -19.25 -12.86 -8.25
CA SER A 58 -20.73 -12.93 -8.28
C SER A 58 -21.28 -13.79 -9.42
N VAL A 59 -20.52 -13.94 -10.50
CA VAL A 59 -20.88 -14.79 -11.65
C VAL A 59 -20.48 -16.24 -11.40
N LEU A 60 -19.41 -16.47 -10.64
CA LEU A 60 -19.00 -17.80 -10.22
C LEU A 60 -19.88 -18.30 -9.05
N PRO A 61 -20.48 -19.50 -9.11
CA PRO A 61 -21.32 -20.05 -8.03
C PRO A 61 -20.54 -20.50 -6.78
N ILE A 62 -19.26 -20.11 -6.65
CA ILE A 62 -18.40 -20.43 -5.51
C ILE A 62 -18.45 -19.27 -4.51
N THR A 63 -18.63 -19.60 -3.22
CA THR A 63 -18.66 -18.68 -2.07
C THR A 63 -17.29 -18.11 -1.71
N LEU A 64 -16.48 -17.74 -2.71
CA LEU A 64 -15.22 -17.07 -2.47
C LEU A 64 -15.44 -15.57 -2.27
N PRO A 65 -14.84 -14.97 -1.21
CA PRO A 65 -14.83 -13.53 -1.06
C PRO A 65 -14.19 -12.88 -2.28
N GLY A 66 -14.82 -11.81 -2.80
CA GLY A 66 -14.32 -11.08 -3.98
C GLY A 66 -12.86 -10.62 -3.85
N ASN A 67 -12.36 -10.40 -2.63
CA ASN A 67 -10.95 -10.07 -2.37
C ASN A 67 -9.97 -11.17 -2.82
N ILE A 68 -10.28 -12.45 -2.57
CA ILE A 68 -9.40 -13.55 -2.99
C ILE A 68 -9.41 -13.66 -4.52
N VAL A 69 -10.58 -13.53 -5.14
CA VAL A 69 -10.73 -13.54 -6.60
C VAL A 69 -9.99 -12.37 -7.23
N GLY A 70 -10.09 -11.17 -6.64
CA GLY A 70 -9.35 -9.99 -7.08
C GLY A 70 -7.83 -10.15 -6.99
N MET A 71 -7.31 -10.80 -5.93
CA MET A 71 -5.88 -11.12 -5.81
C MET A 71 -5.40 -12.07 -6.90
N VAL A 72 -6.16 -13.14 -7.17
CA VAL A 72 -5.84 -14.10 -8.24
C VAL A 72 -5.93 -13.43 -9.61
N LEU A 73 -6.95 -12.60 -9.84
CA LEU A 73 -7.13 -11.87 -11.09
C LEU A 73 -5.99 -10.88 -11.34
N LEU A 74 -5.60 -10.11 -10.32
CA LEU A 74 -4.45 -9.21 -10.40
C LEU A 74 -3.17 -9.98 -10.69
N LEU A 75 -2.96 -11.13 -10.05
CA LEU A 75 -1.81 -12.00 -10.32
C LEU A 75 -1.79 -12.50 -11.77
N ALA A 76 -2.93 -12.94 -12.31
CA ALA A 76 -3.05 -13.37 -13.70
C ALA A 76 -2.78 -12.21 -14.68
N LEU A 77 -3.29 -11.02 -14.38
CA LEU A 77 -3.10 -9.82 -15.21
C LEU A 77 -1.66 -9.30 -15.19
N LEU A 78 -0.98 -9.49 -14.05
CA LEU A 78 0.44 -9.18 -13.88
C LEU A 78 1.33 -10.22 -14.59
N GLY A 79 0.97 -11.51 -14.48
CA GLY A 79 1.68 -12.63 -15.12
C GLY A 79 1.56 -12.63 -16.64
N THR A 80 0.44 -12.16 -17.19
CA THR A 80 0.24 -11.97 -18.64
C THR A 80 0.96 -10.71 -19.18
N GLY A 81 1.59 -9.91 -18.30
CA GLY A 81 2.32 -8.70 -18.68
C GLY A 81 1.43 -7.54 -19.15
N LEU A 82 0.12 -7.71 -19.12
CA LEU A 82 -0.87 -6.70 -19.54
C LEU A 82 -0.94 -5.53 -18.55
N LEU A 83 -0.66 -5.80 -17.27
CA LEU A 83 -0.42 -4.78 -16.24
C LEU A 83 1.09 -4.62 -15.99
N LYS A 84 1.64 -3.42 -16.24
CA LYS A 84 3.01 -3.11 -15.83
C LYS A 84 3.03 -2.93 -14.31
N THR A 85 3.81 -3.72 -13.57
CA THR A 85 4.06 -3.58 -12.11
C THR A 85 4.29 -2.14 -11.67
N ARG A 86 4.97 -1.35 -12.51
CA ARG A 86 5.26 0.07 -12.30
C ARG A 86 4.00 0.96 -12.17
N HIS A 87 2.85 0.54 -12.68
CA HIS A 87 1.59 1.27 -12.59
C HIS A 87 0.75 0.92 -11.36
N VAL A 88 1.15 -0.05 -10.54
CA VAL A 88 0.39 -0.40 -9.32
C VAL A 88 1.25 -0.23 -8.07
N GLY A 89 2.58 -0.35 -8.22
CA GLY A 89 3.53 -0.27 -7.12
C GLY A 89 3.51 1.06 -6.34
N ASP A 90 3.44 2.22 -7.02
CA ASP A 90 3.48 3.51 -6.32
C ASP A 90 2.19 3.73 -5.50
N ALA A 91 1.02 3.40 -6.05
CA ALA A 91 -0.24 3.45 -5.32
C ALA A 91 -0.28 2.47 -4.14
N CYS A 92 0.15 1.21 -4.33
CA CYS A 92 0.21 0.24 -3.23
C CYS A 92 1.15 0.71 -2.12
N THR A 93 2.31 1.29 -2.46
CA THR A 93 3.27 1.80 -1.47
C THR A 93 2.68 2.96 -0.68
N CYS A 94 2.00 3.91 -1.36
CA CYS A 94 1.27 4.98 -0.67
C CYS A 94 0.18 4.44 0.25
N LEU A 95 -0.56 3.42 -0.18
CA LEU A 95 -1.62 2.81 0.63
C LEU A 95 -1.05 2.10 1.85
N ILE A 96 0.04 1.34 1.68
CA ILE A 96 0.79 0.67 2.75
C ILE A 96 1.30 1.68 3.78
N ASP A 97 1.88 2.78 3.32
CA ASP A 97 2.45 3.84 4.17
C ASP A 97 1.36 4.52 5.01
N ASN A 98 0.14 4.60 4.46
CA ASN A 98 -1.02 5.18 5.12
C ASN A 98 -1.99 4.13 5.71
N MET A 99 -1.56 2.87 5.93
CA MET A 99 -2.42 1.80 6.45
C MET A 99 -3.09 2.15 7.78
N SER A 100 -2.40 2.89 8.65
CA SER A 100 -2.96 3.40 9.91
C SER A 100 -4.27 4.17 9.70
N LEU A 101 -4.38 4.97 8.62
CA LEU A 101 -5.60 5.74 8.34
C LEU A 101 -6.80 4.85 8.01
N PHE A 102 -6.59 3.67 7.42
CA PHE A 102 -7.66 2.70 7.14
C PHE A 102 -8.07 1.90 8.38
N PHE A 103 -7.16 1.74 9.35
CA PHE A 103 -7.46 1.06 10.61
C PHE A 103 -8.33 1.88 11.56
N ILE A 104 -8.25 3.23 11.54
CA ILE A 104 -9.12 4.07 12.39
C ILE A 104 -10.61 3.81 12.10
N PRO A 105 -11.13 3.94 10.85
CA PRO A 105 -12.54 3.70 10.55
C PRO A 105 -12.98 2.25 10.82
N ALA A 106 -12.13 1.27 10.46
CA ALA A 106 -12.40 -0.13 10.71
C ALA A 106 -12.49 -0.44 12.23
N GLY A 107 -11.59 0.13 13.03
CA GLY A 107 -11.60 0.00 14.48
C GLY A 107 -12.83 0.63 15.13
N VAL A 108 -13.25 1.81 14.69
CA VAL A 108 -14.48 2.46 15.18
C VAL A 108 -15.72 1.64 14.83
N ALA A 109 -15.77 1.05 13.63
CA ALA A 109 -16.86 0.14 13.26
C ALA A 109 -16.92 -1.08 14.19
N ILE A 110 -15.76 -1.64 14.57
CA ILE A 110 -15.68 -2.77 15.51
C ILE A 110 -16.09 -2.36 16.92
N MET A 111 -15.80 -1.12 17.36
CA MET A 111 -16.22 -0.62 18.67
C MET A 111 -17.74 -0.68 18.87
N GLY A 112 -18.53 -0.52 17.80
CA GLY A 112 -19.98 -0.71 17.84
C GLY A 112 -20.43 -2.16 18.14
N CYS A 113 -19.54 -3.13 17.95
CA CYS A 113 -19.79 -4.56 18.20
C CYS A 113 -19.12 -5.08 19.49
N VAL A 114 -18.43 -4.22 20.26
CA VAL A 114 -17.69 -4.62 21.47
C VAL A 114 -18.60 -5.24 22.54
N SER A 115 -19.86 -4.84 22.61
CA SER A 115 -20.84 -5.42 23.55
C SER A 115 -21.06 -6.93 23.34
N LEU A 116 -20.88 -7.45 22.11
CA LEU A 116 -20.92 -8.90 21.87
C LEU A 116 -19.66 -9.62 22.36
N LEU A 117 -18.56 -8.88 22.48
CA LEU A 117 -17.26 -9.39 22.87
C LEU A 117 -17.15 -9.54 24.39
N GLU A 118 -17.66 -8.58 25.17
CA GLU A 118 -17.57 -8.55 26.64
C GLU A 118 -18.12 -9.84 27.29
N GLY A 119 -19.17 -10.44 26.73
CA GLY A 119 -19.74 -11.70 27.24
C GLY A 119 -18.93 -12.96 26.94
N ASN A 120 -17.98 -12.93 26.01
CA ASN A 120 -17.28 -14.12 25.49
C ASN A 120 -15.76 -13.90 25.28
N VAL A 121 -15.15 -12.86 25.85
CA VAL A 121 -13.72 -12.49 25.65
C VAL A 121 -12.79 -13.69 25.84
N ALA A 122 -13.02 -14.52 26.86
CA ALA A 122 -12.20 -15.70 27.12
C ALA A 122 -12.25 -16.74 25.98
N LYS A 123 -13.41 -16.94 25.35
CA LYS A 123 -13.57 -17.85 24.21
C LYS A 123 -12.88 -17.30 22.97
N PHE A 124 -12.98 -15.99 22.72
CA PHE A 124 -12.27 -15.33 21.63
C PHE A 124 -10.76 -15.40 21.81
N ALA A 125 -10.25 -15.14 23.02
CA ALA A 125 -8.82 -15.25 23.33
C ALA A 125 -8.31 -16.68 23.07
N LEU A 126 -9.05 -17.70 23.52
CA LEU A 126 -8.72 -19.10 23.26
C LEU A 126 -8.68 -19.39 21.75
N VAL A 127 -9.69 -18.97 21.00
CA VAL A 127 -9.75 -19.17 19.53
C VAL A 127 -8.60 -18.44 18.83
N CYS A 128 -8.27 -17.21 19.24
CA CYS A 128 -7.14 -16.47 18.69
C CYS A 128 -5.82 -17.20 18.92
N VAL A 129 -5.56 -17.68 20.14
CA VAL A 129 -4.34 -18.45 20.43
C VAL A 129 -4.31 -19.76 19.66
N ALA A 130 -5.41 -20.51 19.65
CA ALA A 130 -5.52 -21.79 18.95
C ALA A 130 -5.30 -21.61 17.43
N THR A 131 -5.94 -20.61 16.82
CA THR A 131 -5.76 -20.30 15.38
C THR A 131 -4.36 -19.80 15.09
N THR A 132 -3.75 -19.01 15.97
CA THR A 132 -2.34 -18.57 15.82
C THR A 132 -1.39 -19.77 15.81
N VAL A 133 -1.54 -20.71 16.76
CA VAL A 133 -0.74 -21.93 16.79
C VAL A 133 -0.98 -22.78 15.55
N LEU A 134 -2.25 -22.96 15.16
CA LEU A 134 -2.61 -23.77 13.99
C LEU A 134 -2.04 -23.17 12.69
N VAL A 135 -2.21 -21.86 12.48
CA VAL A 135 -1.65 -21.16 11.32
C VAL A 135 -0.13 -21.23 11.34
N PHE A 136 0.51 -21.04 12.50
CA PHE A 136 1.97 -21.15 12.62
C PHE A 136 2.49 -22.54 12.26
N LEU A 137 1.82 -23.60 12.73
CA LEU A 137 2.16 -24.98 12.37
C LEU A 137 1.92 -25.27 10.88
N ALA A 138 0.81 -24.78 10.32
CA ALA A 138 0.52 -24.93 8.90
C ALA A 138 1.55 -24.20 8.02
N THR A 139 1.88 -22.95 8.35
CA THR A 139 2.88 -22.15 7.63
C THR A 139 4.27 -22.75 7.78
N SER A 140 4.71 -23.13 8.99
CA SER A 140 6.02 -23.77 9.19
C SER A 140 6.12 -25.12 8.47
N GLY A 141 5.07 -25.94 8.51
CA GLY A 141 4.99 -27.18 7.73
C GLY A 141 5.08 -26.93 6.23
N THR A 142 4.37 -25.93 5.72
CA THR A 142 4.42 -25.53 4.30
C THR A 142 5.82 -25.06 3.90
N VAL A 143 6.44 -24.21 4.71
CA VAL A 143 7.79 -23.70 4.45
C VAL A 143 8.81 -24.84 4.48
N VAL A 144 8.77 -25.71 5.49
CA VAL A 144 9.68 -26.87 5.59
C VAL A 144 9.46 -27.83 4.41
N PHE A 145 8.22 -28.04 4.00
CA PHE A 145 7.90 -28.87 2.82
C PHE A 145 8.49 -28.26 1.54
N VAL A 146 8.29 -26.96 1.32
CA VAL A 146 8.83 -26.25 0.15
C VAL A 146 10.35 -26.22 0.17
N SER A 147 10.98 -25.92 1.31
CA SER A 147 12.45 -25.93 1.46
C SER A 147 13.03 -27.32 1.20
N ARG A 148 12.37 -28.38 1.67
CA ARG A 148 12.77 -29.76 1.36
C ARG A 148 12.58 -30.12 -0.09
N LEU A 149 11.53 -29.61 -0.73
CA LEU A 149 11.31 -29.79 -2.15
C LEU A 149 12.44 -29.12 -2.93
N MET A 150 12.76 -27.86 -2.61
CA MET A 150 13.77 -27.05 -3.28
C MET A 150 15.20 -27.61 -3.13
N ASP A 151 15.60 -28.13 -1.97
CA ASP A 151 16.90 -28.83 -1.78
C ASP A 151 17.00 -30.12 -2.64
N ARG A 152 15.86 -30.70 -3.06
CA ARG A 152 15.85 -31.80 -4.03
C ARG A 152 15.96 -31.35 -5.50
N TRP A 153 15.70 -30.09 -5.82
CA TRP A 153 15.90 -29.53 -7.16
C TRP A 153 17.31 -28.96 -7.33
N GLU A 154 17.94 -28.43 -6.28
CA GLU A 154 19.30 -27.86 -6.31
C GLU A 154 20.40 -28.94 -6.51
N LYS A 155 20.14 -30.20 -6.12
CA LYS A 155 21.08 -31.32 -6.25
C LYS A 155 20.98 -32.09 -7.59
N ARG A 156 20.29 -31.55 -8.59
CA ARG A 156 20.19 -32.08 -9.96
C ARG A 156 20.87 -31.14 -10.93
#